data_AF-A0A535CP21-F1
#
_entry.id   AF-A0A535CP21-F1
#
_cell.length_a   1.000
_cell.length_b   1.000
_cell.length_c   1.000
_cell.angle_alpha   90.00
_cell.angle_beta   90.00
_cell.angle_gamma   90.00
#
_symmetry.space_group_name_H-M   'P 1'
#
loop_
_entity.id
_entity.type
_entity.pdbx_description
1 polymer ?
#
loop_
_entity_poly.entity_id
_entity_poly.type
_entity_poly.pdbx_seq_one_letter_code
_entity_poly.pdbx_strand_id
1 'polypeptide(L)'
;MQPDWLYAFLRGPITIRPWLNVRMPTFGLGDAPLNDVIHYFEAIPNQIAPFRTHEVIRASSETAPGKELFELLRCQQCHVLGAVPKDQPAANLAPDLRMAVDRLQPDWIVEWMKAPLKIQPGTRMPQFWPNYPKSDFPQLGADGDRQIRAIRDYLLTFRGGPSPRRPSETVIAAASN
;
A
#
# COMPACT_ATOMS: atom_id res chain seq x y z
N MET A 1 4.90 -4.82 -5.01
CA MET A 1 5.34 -4.30 -3.69
C MET A 1 6.59 -3.45 -3.90
N GLN A 2 6.96 -2.56 -2.98
CA GLN A 2 8.25 -1.85 -3.07
C GLN A 2 9.41 -2.82 -2.77
N PRO A 3 10.43 -2.94 -3.64
CA PRO A 3 11.51 -3.93 -3.47
C PRO A 3 12.27 -3.76 -2.16
N ASP A 4 12.68 -2.54 -1.80
CA ASP A 4 13.43 -2.26 -0.57
C ASP A 4 12.64 -2.64 0.69
N TRP A 5 11.33 -2.38 0.67
CA TRP A 5 10.45 -2.78 1.77
C TRP A 5 10.36 -4.29 1.87
N LEU A 6 10.24 -5.00 0.74
CA LEU A 6 10.17 -6.46 0.70
C LEU A 6 11.48 -7.09 1.21
N TYR A 7 12.63 -6.58 0.76
CA TYR A 7 13.94 -6.99 1.25
C TYR A 7 14.02 -6.87 2.78
N ALA A 8 13.73 -5.67 3.30
CA ALA A 8 13.79 -5.40 4.74
C ALA A 8 12.80 -6.26 5.53
N PHE A 9 11.59 -6.47 4.99
CA PHE A 9 10.56 -7.28 5.62
C PHE A 9 10.95 -8.76 5.70
N LEU A 10 11.53 -9.32 4.65
CA LEU A 10 11.93 -10.73 4.64
C LEU A 10 13.12 -11.01 5.58
N ARG A 11 14.01 -10.02 5.79
CA ARG A 11 15.09 -10.09 6.80
C ARG A 11 14.59 -9.98 8.23
N GLY A 12 13.63 -9.09 8.48
CA GLY A 12 13.09 -8.85 9.81
C GLY A 12 11.60 -8.55 9.77
N PRO A 13 10.74 -9.59 9.68
CA PRO A 13 9.30 -9.37 9.51
C PRO A 13 8.71 -8.64 10.71
N ILE A 14 8.01 -7.54 10.44
CA ILE A 14 7.23 -6.79 11.44
C ILE A 14 5.77 -7.24 11.46
N THR A 15 5.07 -6.98 12.55
CA THR A 15 3.63 -7.24 12.64
C THR A 15 2.84 -6.22 11.83
N ILE A 16 2.12 -6.70 10.81
CA ILE A 16 1.26 -5.87 9.93
C ILE A 16 -0.21 -5.90 10.36
N ARG A 17 -0.64 -7.03 10.94
CA ARG A 17 -2.03 -7.27 11.39
C ARG A 17 -2.03 -7.70 12.86
N PRO A 18 -1.89 -6.76 13.81
CA PRO A 18 -1.78 -7.08 15.24
C PRO A 18 -2.94 -7.88 15.84
N TRP A 19 -4.10 -7.88 15.18
CA TRP A 19 -5.30 -8.62 15.58
C TRP A 19 -5.31 -10.08 15.10
N LEU A 20 -4.27 -10.55 14.40
CA LEU A 20 -4.13 -11.93 13.98
C LEU A 20 -3.03 -12.63 14.81
N ASN A 21 -3.29 -13.88 15.21
CA ASN A 21 -2.31 -14.72 15.89
C ASN A 21 -1.26 -15.33 14.94
N VAL A 22 -1.41 -15.12 13.63
CA VAL A 22 -0.47 -15.60 12.61
C VAL A 22 0.57 -14.53 12.30
N ARG A 23 1.83 -14.95 12.15
CA ARG A 23 2.95 -14.08 11.78
C ARG A 23 3.75 -14.68 10.65
N MET A 24 4.44 -13.83 9.89
CA MET A 24 5.40 -14.27 8.89
C MET A 24 6.58 -14.97 9.59
N PRO A 25 7.00 -16.17 9.15
CA PRO A 25 8.19 -16.83 9.66
C PRO A 25 9.47 -16.04 9.33
N THR A 26 10.50 -16.24 10.15
CA THR A 26 11.86 -15.78 9.83
C THR A 26 12.59 -16.94 9.16
N PHE A 27 13.05 -16.73 7.93
CA PHE A 27 13.69 -17.79 7.14
C PHE A 27 15.23 -17.79 7.23
N GLY A 28 15.86 -16.77 7.82
CA GLY A 28 17.32 -16.70 7.98
C GLY A 28 18.10 -16.62 6.66
N LEU A 29 17.47 -16.11 5.59
CA LEU A 29 18.11 -15.99 4.27
C LEU A 29 19.23 -14.95 4.30
N GLY A 30 20.36 -15.28 3.67
CA GLY A 30 21.42 -14.32 3.32
C GLY A 30 21.03 -13.45 2.13
N ASP A 31 21.87 -12.47 1.79
CA ASP A 31 21.54 -11.44 0.80
C ASP A 31 21.32 -12.00 -0.62
N ALA A 32 22.16 -12.92 -1.08
CA ALA A 32 22.05 -13.48 -2.43
C ALA A 32 20.72 -14.25 -2.65
N PRO A 33 20.34 -15.27 -1.84
CA PRO A 33 19.04 -15.92 -1.97
C PRO A 33 17.86 -14.97 -1.80
N LEU A 34 18.01 -13.92 -1.00
CA LEU A 34 16.96 -12.95 -0.79
C LEU A 34 16.72 -12.07 -2.03
N ASN A 35 17.79 -11.65 -2.70
CA ASN A 35 17.72 -10.92 -3.96
C ASN A 35 17.08 -11.78 -5.06
N ASP A 36 17.38 -13.08 -5.12
CA ASP A 36 16.74 -14.00 -6.07
C ASP A 36 15.22 -14.04 -5.88
N VAL A 37 14.75 -14.10 -4.63
CA VAL A 37 13.32 -14.05 -4.30
C VAL A 37 12.70 -12.72 -4.72
N ILE A 38 13.39 -11.60 -4.49
CA ILE A 38 12.91 -10.27 -4.89
C ILE A 38 12.79 -10.17 -6.41
N HIS A 39 13.84 -10.56 -7.14
CA HIS A 39 13.84 -10.55 -8.61
C HIS A 39 12.76 -11.44 -9.20
N TYR A 40 12.49 -12.60 -8.59
CA TYR A 40 11.37 -13.44 -8.99
C TYR A 40 10.04 -12.68 -8.88
N PHE A 41 9.78 -12.00 -7.76
CA PHE A 41 8.55 -11.21 -7.60
C PHE A 41 8.47 -9.98 -8.50
N GLU A 42 9.62 -9.39 -8.86
CA GLU A 42 9.69 -8.29 -9.83
C GLU A 42 9.44 -8.75 -11.28
N ALA A 43 9.74 -10.00 -11.61
CA ALA A 43 9.56 -10.57 -12.94
C ALA A 43 8.15 -11.12 -13.20
N ILE A 44 7.38 -11.44 -12.15
CA ILE A 44 6.00 -11.96 -12.26
C ILE A 44 4.97 -10.97 -12.86
N PRO A 45 5.01 -9.64 -12.64
CA PRO A 45 4.02 -8.77 -13.26
C PRO A 45 4.21 -8.69 -14.79
N ASN A 46 3.15 -8.98 -15.55
CA ASN A 46 2.99 -8.66 -16.99
C ASN A 46 3.01 -7.15 -17.31
N GLN A 47 3.45 -6.31 -16.36
CA GLN A 47 3.66 -4.89 -16.49
C GLN A 47 5.00 -4.57 -15.84
N ILE A 48 6.07 -4.67 -16.61
CA ILE A 48 7.31 -3.94 -16.34
C ILE A 48 7.01 -2.46 -16.62
N ALA A 49 6.18 -1.85 -15.78
CA ALA A 49 6.04 -0.40 -15.79
C ALA A 49 7.31 0.17 -15.16
N PRO A 50 7.88 1.27 -15.70
CA PRO A 50 9.03 1.91 -15.09
C PRO A 50 8.71 2.25 -13.64
N PHE A 51 9.65 2.01 -12.74
CA PHE A 51 9.54 2.36 -11.33
C PHE A 51 9.17 3.85 -11.21
N ARG A 52 7.93 4.14 -10.82
CA ARG A 52 7.49 5.51 -10.59
C ARG A 52 7.93 5.88 -9.19
N THR A 53 8.95 6.74 -9.09
CA THR A 53 9.40 7.24 -7.80
C THR A 53 8.24 7.95 -7.09
N HIS A 54 8.20 7.82 -5.77
CA HIS A 54 7.20 8.49 -4.93
C HIS A 54 7.23 10.03 -5.05
N GLU A 55 8.25 10.59 -5.70
CA GLU A 55 8.43 12.02 -5.92
C GLU A 55 7.41 12.58 -6.92
N VAL A 56 7.11 11.85 -8.00
CA VAL A 56 6.12 12.27 -9.01
C VAL A 56 4.68 12.28 -8.45
N ILE A 57 4.39 11.43 -7.45
CA ILE A 57 3.06 11.32 -6.85
C ILE A 57 2.82 12.37 -5.75
N ARG A 58 3.87 12.87 -5.10
CA ARG A 58 3.77 13.89 -4.04
C ARG A 58 3.22 15.24 -4.53
N ALA A 59 3.22 15.50 -5.84
CA ALA A 59 2.79 16.76 -6.45
C ALA A 59 1.38 16.71 -7.09
N SER A 60 0.52 15.75 -6.72
CA SER A 60 -0.83 15.64 -7.27
C SER A 60 -1.76 16.76 -6.79
N SER A 61 -2.41 17.47 -7.72
CA SER A 61 -3.42 18.51 -7.44
C SER A 61 -4.76 17.95 -6.96
N GLU A 62 -4.96 16.63 -6.98
CA GLU A 62 -6.25 15.98 -6.66
C GLU A 62 -6.30 15.37 -5.24
N THR A 63 -5.37 15.73 -4.36
CA THR A 63 -5.34 15.26 -2.97
C THR A 63 -6.56 15.69 -2.15
N ALA A 64 -7.12 16.88 -2.40
CA ALA A 64 -8.31 17.37 -1.70
C ALA A 64 -9.58 16.56 -2.03
N PRO A 65 -9.94 16.35 -3.31
CA PRO A 65 -11.00 15.42 -3.70
C PRO A 65 -10.75 13.98 -3.21
N GLY A 66 -9.49 13.53 -3.20
CA GLY A 66 -9.10 12.24 -2.64
C GLY A 66 -9.42 12.11 -1.15
N LYS A 67 -9.15 13.16 -0.36
CA LYS A 67 -9.50 13.23 1.07
C LYS A 67 -11.01 13.20 1.27
N GLU A 68 -11.76 13.97 0.49
CA GLU A 68 -13.23 14.01 0.56
C GLU A 68 -13.82 12.61 0.33
N LEU A 69 -13.39 11.93 -0.74
CA LEU A 69 -13.84 10.57 -1.03
C LEU A 69 -13.42 9.57 0.05
N PHE A 70 -12.19 9.68 0.57
CA PHE A 70 -11.72 8.82 1.66
C PHE A 70 -12.59 8.93 2.92
N GLU A 71 -13.06 10.14 3.23
CA GLU A 71 -13.99 10.40 4.34
C GLU A 71 -15.41 9.92 4.02
N LEU A 72 -15.91 10.19 2.80
CA LEU A 72 -17.23 9.78 2.33
C LEU A 72 -17.40 8.25 2.36
N LEU A 73 -16.40 7.53 1.83
CA LEU A 73 -16.35 6.07 1.78
C LEU A 73 -16.00 5.41 3.13
N ARG A 74 -15.79 6.22 4.18
CA ARG A 74 -15.52 5.78 5.54
C ARG A 74 -14.34 4.81 5.62
N CYS A 75 -13.25 5.07 4.89
CA CYS A 75 -12.09 4.17 4.84
C CYS A 75 -11.51 3.86 6.23
N GLN A 76 -11.57 4.83 7.15
CA GLN A 76 -11.11 4.68 8.54
C GLN A 76 -12.01 3.82 9.43
N GLN A 77 -13.20 3.40 8.96
CA GLN A 77 -14.05 2.49 9.71
C GLN A 77 -13.37 1.13 9.90
N CYS A 78 -12.54 0.71 8.94
CA CYS A 78 -11.76 -0.53 9.02
C CYS A 78 -10.26 -0.28 9.08
N HIS A 79 -9.75 0.74 8.37
CA HIS A 79 -8.33 1.02 8.33
C HIS A 79 -7.91 1.97 9.43
N VAL A 80 -7.09 1.49 10.36
CA VAL A 80 -6.51 2.33 11.40
C VAL A 80 -5.46 3.27 10.82
N LEU A 81 -5.32 4.47 11.39
CA LEU A 81 -4.23 5.41 11.09
C LEU A 81 -3.39 5.62 12.36
N GLY A 82 -2.95 4.53 12.97
CA GLY A 82 -2.47 4.59 14.34
C GLY A 82 -2.57 3.27 15.08
N ALA A 83 -2.74 3.38 16.39
CA ALA A 83 -3.04 2.24 17.24
C ALA A 83 -4.41 1.66 16.90
N VAL A 84 -4.50 0.33 16.95
CA VAL A 84 -5.75 -0.41 16.85
C VAL A 84 -6.60 -0.15 18.11
N PRO A 85 -7.85 0.31 17.98
CA PRO A 85 -8.75 0.46 19.13
C PRO A 85 -8.98 -0.88 19.83
N LYS A 86 -8.97 -0.89 21.18
CA LYS A 86 -9.10 -2.12 21.97
C LYS A 86 -10.46 -2.82 21.79
N ASP A 87 -11.51 -2.05 21.52
CA ASP A 87 -12.89 -2.54 21.52
C ASP A 87 -13.41 -2.87 20.11
N GLN A 88 -12.57 -2.77 19.08
CA GLN A 88 -12.97 -3.07 17.71
C GLN A 88 -12.80 -4.57 17.41
N PRO A 89 -13.84 -5.27 16.94
CA PRO A 89 -13.72 -6.69 16.59
C PRO A 89 -12.62 -6.90 15.55
N ALA A 90 -11.78 -7.91 15.74
CA ALA A 90 -10.70 -8.27 14.80
C ALA A 90 -11.19 -8.47 13.36
N ALA A 91 -12.44 -8.90 13.21
CA ALA A 91 -13.13 -9.03 11.94
C ALA A 91 -13.24 -7.71 11.16
N ASN A 92 -13.38 -6.58 11.83
CA ASN A 92 -13.60 -5.28 11.20
C ASN A 92 -12.30 -4.49 10.99
N LEU A 93 -11.15 -5.07 11.38
CA LEU A 93 -9.85 -4.42 11.27
C LEU A 93 -9.17 -4.69 9.94
N ALA A 94 -8.57 -3.63 9.38
CA ALA A 94 -7.77 -3.66 8.17
C ALA A 94 -6.40 -2.99 8.42
N PRO A 95 -5.37 -3.31 7.60
CA PRO A 95 -4.00 -2.81 7.78
C PRO A 95 -3.91 -1.29 7.92
N ASP A 96 -2.96 -0.83 8.74
CA ASP A 96 -2.68 0.59 8.93
C ASP A 96 -2.25 1.23 7.61
N LEU A 97 -3.05 2.18 7.11
CA LEU A 97 -2.82 2.79 5.79
C LEU A 97 -1.58 3.68 5.73
N ARG A 98 -1.02 4.09 6.87
CA ARG A 98 0.24 4.86 6.91
C ARG A 98 1.44 4.05 6.41
N MET A 99 1.34 2.72 6.35
CA MET A 99 2.39 1.87 5.75
C MET A 99 2.31 1.80 4.22
N ALA A 100 1.23 2.28 3.60
CA ALA A 100 0.99 2.12 2.18
C ALA A 100 2.10 2.75 1.33
N VAL A 101 2.59 3.94 1.73
CA VAL A 101 3.65 4.65 1.00
C VAL A 101 4.96 3.86 0.96
N ASP A 102 5.36 3.19 2.02
CA ASP A 102 6.62 2.46 2.01
C ASP A 102 6.48 1.07 1.39
N ARG A 103 5.28 0.48 1.42
CA ARG A 103 5.05 -0.92 1.10
C ARG A 103 4.49 -1.14 -0.30
N LEU A 104 3.48 -0.37 -0.68
CA LEU A 104 2.64 -0.68 -1.83
C LEU A 104 3.12 0.03 -3.09
N GLN A 105 2.93 -0.61 -4.25
CA GLN A 105 3.13 0.06 -5.53
C GLN A 105 1.91 0.94 -5.82
N PRO A 106 2.08 2.18 -6.30
CA PRO A 106 0.96 3.08 -6.58
C PRO A 106 -0.09 2.51 -7.52
N ASP A 107 0.33 1.86 -8.61
CA ASP A 107 -0.60 1.28 -9.57
C ASP A 107 -1.28 0.02 -9.02
N TRP A 108 -0.62 -0.72 -8.12
CA TRP A 108 -1.26 -1.83 -7.41
C TRP A 108 -2.42 -1.36 -6.52
N ILE A 109 -2.31 -0.19 -5.89
CA ILE A 109 -3.41 0.40 -5.10
C ILE A 109 -4.63 0.67 -5.99
N VAL A 110 -4.41 1.16 -7.22
CA VAL A 110 -5.47 1.41 -8.20
C VAL A 110 -6.17 0.10 -8.56
N GLU A 111 -5.41 -0.93 -8.94
CA GLU A 111 -5.97 -2.24 -9.29
C GLU A 111 -6.69 -2.90 -8.11
N TRP A 112 -6.15 -2.76 -6.89
CA TRP A 112 -6.79 -3.22 -5.67
C TRP A 112 -8.16 -2.57 -5.47
N MET A 113 -8.28 -1.26 -5.60
CA MET A 113 -9.55 -0.53 -5.38
C MET A 113 -10.60 -0.79 -6.46
N LYS A 114 -10.20 -1.14 -7.70
CA LYS A 114 -11.14 -1.50 -8.77
C LYS A 114 -11.93 -2.77 -8.45
N ALA A 115 -11.28 -3.80 -7.92
CA ALA A 115 -11.93 -5.09 -7.66
C ALA A 115 -11.25 -5.89 -6.53
N PRO A 116 -11.39 -5.48 -5.25
CA PRO A 116 -10.72 -6.15 -4.13
C PRO A 116 -11.05 -7.64 -4.02
N LEU A 117 -12.32 -8.01 -4.25
CA LEU A 117 -12.80 -9.41 -4.18
C LEU A 117 -12.20 -10.31 -5.25
N LYS A 118 -11.79 -9.76 -6.41
CA LYS A 118 -11.10 -10.54 -7.44
C LYS A 118 -9.66 -10.85 -7.05
N ILE A 119 -9.01 -9.95 -6.33
CA ILE A 119 -7.61 -10.09 -5.92
C ILE A 119 -7.50 -10.91 -4.63
N GLN A 120 -8.41 -10.68 -3.68
CA GLN A 120 -8.49 -11.43 -2.43
C GLN A 120 -9.93 -11.87 -2.16
N PRO A 121 -10.31 -13.09 -2.60
CA PRO A 121 -11.61 -13.67 -2.28
C PRO A 121 -11.86 -13.68 -0.77
N GLY A 122 -13.06 -13.26 -0.35
CA GLY A 122 -13.44 -13.15 1.06
C GLY A 122 -12.88 -11.92 1.79
N THR A 123 -12.23 -10.98 1.10
CA THR A 123 -11.92 -9.68 1.69
C THR A 123 -13.21 -8.94 2.07
N ARG A 124 -13.17 -8.20 3.19
CA ARG A 124 -14.27 -7.32 3.61
C ARG A 124 -14.22 -5.94 2.97
N MET A 125 -13.13 -5.60 2.28
CA MET A 125 -13.04 -4.32 1.58
C MET A 125 -14.11 -4.25 0.49
N PRO A 126 -15.04 -3.28 0.55
CA PRO A 126 -16.12 -3.17 -0.43
C PRO A 126 -15.60 -2.87 -1.83
N GLN A 127 -16.37 -3.27 -2.84
CA GLN A 127 -16.21 -2.78 -4.21
C GLN A 127 -17.02 -1.49 -4.36
N PHE A 128 -16.37 -0.34 -4.17
CA PHE A 128 -17.05 0.97 -4.19
C PHE A 128 -17.48 1.42 -5.60
N TRP A 129 -16.88 0.87 -6.66
CA TRP A 129 -17.22 1.18 -8.06
C TRP A 129 -17.76 -0.05 -8.79
N PRO A 130 -19.00 -0.51 -8.51
CA PRO A 130 -19.58 -1.67 -9.19
C PRO A 130 -19.75 -1.46 -10.70
N ASN A 131 -19.88 -0.19 -11.13
CA ASN A 131 -20.10 0.22 -12.52
C ASN A 131 -18.84 0.79 -13.19
N TYR A 132 -17.64 0.51 -12.65
CA TYR A 132 -16.37 1.01 -13.16
C TYR A 132 -16.25 0.86 -14.70
N PRO A 133 -15.79 1.88 -15.45
CA PRO A 133 -15.15 3.11 -14.97
C PRO A 133 -16.11 4.23 -14.55
N LYS A 134 -17.43 4.02 -14.62
CA LYS A 134 -18.40 5.00 -14.11
C LYS A 134 -18.51 4.90 -12.58
N SER A 135 -18.85 6.02 -11.96
CA SER A 135 -19.04 6.14 -10.52
C SER A 135 -20.43 6.65 -10.18
N ASP A 136 -20.98 6.19 -9.06
CA ASP A 136 -22.20 6.74 -8.47
C ASP A 136 -21.90 7.99 -7.60
N PHE A 137 -20.61 8.29 -7.38
CA PHE A 137 -20.15 9.46 -6.63
C PHE A 137 -19.92 10.64 -7.59
N PRO A 138 -20.45 11.85 -7.30
CA PRO A 138 -20.37 12.99 -8.24
C PRO A 138 -18.97 13.62 -8.33
N GLN A 139 -18.09 13.39 -7.35
CA GLN A 139 -16.74 13.97 -7.30
C GLN A 139 -15.97 13.68 -8.59
N LEU A 140 -15.16 14.64 -9.04
CA LEU A 140 -14.32 14.48 -10.25
C LEU A 140 -15.12 14.09 -11.51
N GLY A 141 -16.40 14.46 -11.58
CA GLY A 141 -17.26 14.22 -12.75
C GLY A 141 -17.74 12.78 -12.88
N ALA A 142 -17.89 12.05 -11.76
CA ALA A 142 -18.31 10.65 -11.75
C ALA A 142 -17.36 9.70 -12.52
N ASP A 143 -16.09 10.08 -12.64
CA ASP A 143 -15.03 9.28 -13.24
C ASP A 143 -14.37 8.40 -12.15
N GLY A 144 -14.66 7.10 -12.19
CA GLY A 144 -14.13 6.14 -11.23
C GLY A 144 -12.60 6.00 -11.27
N ASP A 145 -11.96 6.13 -12.42
CA ASP A 145 -10.49 6.03 -12.50
C ASP A 145 -9.83 7.24 -11.83
N ARG A 146 -10.35 8.45 -12.08
CA ARG A 146 -9.87 9.67 -11.41
C ARG A 146 -10.12 9.64 -9.91
N GLN A 147 -11.29 9.18 -9.46
CA GLN A 147 -11.61 9.03 -8.04
C GLN A 147 -10.67 8.07 -7.32
N ILE A 148 -10.42 6.89 -7.92
CA ILE A 148 -9.48 5.90 -7.39
C ILE A 148 -8.06 6.48 -7.32
N ARG A 149 -7.59 7.18 -8.36
CA ARG A 149 -6.26 7.81 -8.34
C ARG A 149 -6.15 8.92 -7.31
N ALA A 150 -7.18 9.76 -7.15
CA ALA A 150 -7.22 10.80 -6.13
C ALA A 150 -7.13 10.20 -4.71
N ILE A 151 -7.87 9.12 -4.43
CA ILE A 151 -7.79 8.41 -3.14
C ILE A 151 -6.39 7.81 -2.95
N ARG A 152 -5.81 7.17 -3.97
CA ARG A 152 -4.43 6.67 -3.93
C ARG A 152 -3.46 7.79 -3.59
N ASP A 153 -3.55 8.94 -4.24
CA ASP A 153 -2.63 10.05 -4.03
C ASP A 153 -2.75 10.60 -2.61
N TYR A 154 -3.98 10.76 -2.11
CA TYR A 154 -4.22 11.13 -0.72
C TYR A 154 -3.66 10.09 0.27
N LEU A 155 -3.90 8.79 0.03
CA LEU A 155 -3.35 7.69 0.82
C LEU A 155 -1.81 7.75 0.89
N LEU A 156 -1.15 8.04 -0.23
CA LEU A 156 0.30 8.13 -0.33
C LEU A 156 0.89 9.41 0.29
N THR A 157 0.06 10.29 0.87
CA THR A 157 0.52 11.38 1.75
C THR A 157 0.76 10.95 3.19
N PHE A 158 0.20 9.81 3.63
CA PHE A 158 0.30 9.35 5.02
C PHE A 158 1.72 8.93 5.41
N ARG A 159 2.12 9.17 6.66
CA ARG A 159 3.48 8.91 7.18
C ARG A 159 3.43 8.30 8.58
N GLY A 160 4.57 7.76 9.02
CA GLY A 160 4.74 7.26 10.39
C GLY A 160 4.03 5.94 10.66
N GLY A 161 3.71 5.18 9.61
CA GLY A 161 3.20 3.82 9.75
C GLY A 161 4.30 2.82 10.11
N PRO A 162 3.94 1.60 10.56
CA PRO A 162 4.90 0.52 10.78
C PRO A 162 5.64 0.19 9.48
N SER A 163 6.98 0.22 9.54
CA SER A 163 7.86 -0.10 8.41
C SER A 163 9.05 -0.91 8.94
N PRO A 164 9.47 -2.00 8.27
CA PRO A 164 10.67 -2.74 8.67
C PRO A 164 11.88 -1.82 8.55
N ARG A 165 12.88 -2.03 9.43
CA ARG A 165 14.12 -1.25 9.33
C ARG A 165 14.79 -1.60 8.00
N ARG A 166 14.93 -0.61 7.13
CA ARG A 166 15.82 -0.76 5.97
C ARG A 166 17.24 -0.98 6.50
N PRO A 167 18.06 -1.80 5.83
CA PRO A 167 19.50 -1.76 6.05
C PRO A 167 19.90 -0.30 6.00
N SER A 168 20.67 0.16 7.00
CA SER A 168 21.25 1.50 6.96
C SER A 168 21.79 1.72 5.57
N GLU A 169 21.34 2.78 4.88
CA GLU A 169 22.11 3.34 3.78
C GLU A 169 23.51 3.51 4.33
N THR A 170 24.41 2.59 3.97
CA THR A 170 25.83 2.84 4.17
C THR A 170 26.04 4.06 3.30
N VAL A 171 26.26 5.20 3.95
CA VAL A 171 26.62 6.46 3.29
C VAL A 171 27.60 6.08 2.19
N ILE A 172 27.13 6.11 0.95
CA ILE A 172 28.03 6.10 -0.21
C ILE A 172 28.66 7.48 -0.11
N ALA A 173 29.66 7.59 0.76
CA ALA A 173 30.60 8.68 0.72
C ALA A 173 31.17 8.59 -0.69
N ALA A 174 30.82 9.58 -1.51
CA ALA A 174 31.43 9.80 -2.80
C ALA A 174 32.95 9.83 -2.56
N ALA A 175 33.61 8.71 -2.85
CA ALA A 175 35.03 8.69 -3.05
C ALA A 175 35.28 9.51 -4.32
N SER A 176 35.53 10.79 -4.11
CA SER A 176 36.07 11.67 -5.12
C SER A 176 37.49 11.19 -5.38
N ASN A 177 37.74 10.71 -6.60
CA ASN A 177 39.07 10.69 -7.21
C ASN A 177 39.13 11.84 -8.20
#